data_AF-A0A3B9ETM4-F1
#
_entry.id   AF-A0A3B9ETM4-F1
#
_cell.length_a   1.000
_cell.length_b   1.000
_cell.length_c   1.000
_cell.angle_alpha   90.00
_cell.angle_beta   90.00
_cell.angle_gamma   90.00
#
_symmetry.space_group_name_H-M   'P 1'
#
loop_
_entity.id
_entity.type
_entity.pdbx_description
1 polymer ?
#
loop_
_entity_poly.entity_id
_entity_poly.type
_entity_poly.pdbx_seq_one_letter_code
_entity_poly.pdbx_strand_id
1 'polypeptide(L)'
;SAKCQEFTAIGEVEDEHVYLAHLSEDFSPYRRKIKFCESMAVSILPLIEDLQFIKNKQHWGYPFRYGFFEINQHDFDLISDKML
;
A
#
# COMPACT_ATOMS: atom_id res chain seq x y z
N SER A 1 5.19 14.97 14.79
CA SER A 1 5.75 14.20 13.66
C SER A 1 5.24 14.79 12.35
N ALA A 2 6.03 14.72 11.28
CA ALA A 2 5.54 15.07 9.94
C ALA A 2 4.52 14.02 9.46
N LYS A 3 3.59 14.41 8.58
CA LYS A 3 2.63 13.46 7.98
C LYS A 3 3.39 12.57 6.99
N CYS A 4 3.30 11.25 7.15
CA CYS A 4 3.78 10.31 6.14
C CYS A 4 2.71 10.20 5.04
N GLN A 5 3.02 10.73 3.86
CA GLN A 5 2.14 10.76 2.67
C GLN A 5 2.94 10.20 1.49
N GLU A 6 3.39 8.96 1.65
CA GLU A 6 4.35 8.30 0.76
C GLU A 6 3.98 6.83 0.59
N PHE A 7 4.26 6.28 -0.58
CA PHE A 7 4.39 4.84 -0.76
C PHE A 7 5.78 4.43 -0.28
N THR A 8 5.84 3.53 0.71
CA THR A 8 7.08 3.25 1.45
C THR A 8 7.65 1.85 1.24
N ALA A 9 6.85 0.93 0.70
CA ALA A 9 7.28 -0.43 0.37
C ALA A 9 6.44 -1.01 -0.77
N ILE A 10 7.07 -1.86 -1.58
CA ILE A 10 6.43 -2.68 -2.61
C ILE A 10 6.95 -4.11 -2.47
N GLY A 11 6.10 -5.09 -2.73
CA GLY A 11 6.45 -6.50 -2.58
C GLY A 11 5.39 -7.43 -3.13
N GLU A 12 5.76 -8.69 -3.23
CA GLU A 12 4.92 -9.78 -3.72
C GLU A 12 4.46 -10.64 -2.56
N VAL A 13 3.23 -11.14 -2.60
CA VAL A 13 2.76 -12.14 -1.64
C VAL A 13 3.55 -13.43 -1.89
N GLU A 14 4.26 -13.92 -0.88
CA GLU A 14 5.21 -15.04 -1.06
C GLU A 14 4.51 -16.36 -1.42
N ASP A 15 3.34 -16.61 -0.81
CA ASP A 15 2.52 -17.80 -1.03
C ASP A 15 1.05 -17.55 -0.66
N GLU A 16 0.20 -18.56 -0.88
CA GLU A 16 -1.21 -18.53 -0.45
C GLU A 16 -1.39 -18.81 1.05
N HIS A 17 -0.31 -19.00 1.82
CA HIS A 17 -0.38 -19.39 3.21
C HIS A 17 -0.72 -18.18 4.11
N VAL A 18 -1.92 -18.24 4.68
CA VAL A 18 -2.35 -17.32 5.73
C VAL A 18 -2.03 -17.94 7.09
N TYR A 19 -1.33 -17.21 7.95
CA TYR A 19 -0.95 -17.66 9.29
C TYR A 19 -1.48 -16.71 10.37
N LEU A 20 -1.72 -17.25 11.56
CA LEU A 20 -2.04 -16.45 12.75
C LEU A 20 -0.75 -15.93 13.37
N ALA A 21 -0.63 -14.60 13.46
CA ALA A 21 0.50 -13.98 14.15
C ALA A 21 0.11 -13.75 15.62
N HIS A 22 0.76 -14.46 16.53
CA HIS A 22 0.52 -14.27 17.96
C HIS A 22 1.15 -12.94 18.41
N LEU A 23 0.31 -11.95 18.73
CA LEU A 23 0.76 -10.64 19.24
C LEU A 23 0.50 -10.50 20.74
N SER A 24 -0.60 -11.07 21.24
CA SER A 24 -0.91 -11.18 22.66
C SER A 24 -1.87 -12.35 22.91
N GLU A 25 -2.14 -12.64 24.19
CA GLU A 25 -3.02 -13.73 24.64
C GLU A 25 -4.40 -13.73 23.94
N ASP A 26 -5.00 -12.55 23.77
CA ASP A 26 -6.34 -12.40 23.19
C ASP A 26 -6.33 -11.84 21.75
N PHE A 27 -5.16 -11.59 21.15
CA PHE A 27 -5.06 -10.98 19.82
C PHE A 27 -4.08 -11.70 18.91
N SER A 28 -4.63 -12.43 17.94
CA SER A 28 -3.88 -13.12 16.90
C SER A 28 -4.48 -12.81 15.52
N PRO A 29 -4.05 -11.73 14.84
CA PRO A 29 -4.54 -11.42 13.51
C PRO A 29 -3.97 -12.41 12.47
N TYR A 30 -4.76 -12.67 11.44
CA TYR A 30 -4.31 -13.36 10.24
C TYR A 30 -3.35 -12.46 9.45
N ARG A 31 -2.26 -13.06 8.94
CA ARG A 31 -1.23 -12.40 8.14
C ARG A 31 -0.84 -13.27 6.94
N ARG A 32 -0.29 -12.62 5.92
CA ARG A 32 0.40 -13.26 4.80
C ARG A 32 1.86 -12.78 4.77
N LYS A 33 2.75 -13.62 4.29
CA LYS A 33 4.15 -13.23 4.08
C LYS A 33 4.26 -12.42 2.80
N ILE A 34 5.02 -11.33 2.88
CA ILE A 34 5.34 -10.47 1.75
C ILE A 34 6.84 -10.53 1.54
N LYS A 35 7.25 -10.86 0.31
CA LYS A 35 8.63 -10.72 -0.15
C LYS A 35 8.80 -9.30 -0.69
N PHE A 36 9.42 -8.44 0.12
CA PHE A 36 9.65 -7.04 -0.23
C PHE A 36 10.77 -6.89 -1.26
N CYS A 37 10.58 -5.96 -2.18
CA CYS A 37 11.61 -5.50 -3.11
C CYS A 37 12.50 -4.43 -2.46
N GLU A 38 13.72 -4.27 -2.96
CA GLU A 38 14.48 -3.04 -2.70
C GLU A 38 13.78 -1.89 -3.43
N SER A 39 13.39 -0.85 -2.70
CA SER A 39 12.61 0.25 -3.24
C SER A 39 12.88 1.54 -2.49
N MET A 40 12.62 2.66 -3.16
CA MET A 40 12.67 4.00 -2.56
C MET A 40 11.27 4.49 -2.21
N ALA A 41 11.18 5.28 -1.13
CA ALA A 41 9.93 5.91 -0.73
C ALA A 41 9.56 7.03 -1.72
N VAL A 42 8.29 7.09 -2.11
CA VAL A 42 7.79 8.04 -3.12
C VAL A 42 6.63 8.83 -2.55
N SER A 43 6.71 10.16 -2.61
CA SER A 43 5.57 11.01 -2.22
C SER A 43 4.36 10.76 -3.10
N ILE A 44 3.19 10.59 -2.48
CA ILE A 44 1.93 10.47 -3.23
C ILE A 44 1.49 11.79 -3.86
N LEU A 45 1.90 12.93 -3.28
CA LEU A 45 1.35 14.24 -3.62
C LEU A 45 1.46 14.60 -5.12
N PRO A 46 2.62 14.38 -5.79
CA PRO A 46 2.73 14.64 -7.23
C PRO A 46 1.94 13.66 -8.10
N LEU A 47 1.58 12.49 -7.57
CA LEU A 47 0.91 11.42 -8.30
C LEU A 47 -0.63 11.50 -8.21
N ILE A 48 -1.17 12.36 -7.33
CA ILE A 48 -2.61 12.40 -7.04
C ILE A 48 -3.45 12.53 -8.31
N GLU A 49 -3.06 13.40 -9.24
CA GLU A 49 -3.83 13.65 -10.46
C GLU A 49 -3.89 12.42 -11.38
N ASP A 50 -2.82 11.63 -11.42
CA ASP A 50 -2.70 10.49 -12.31
C ASP A 50 -3.29 9.20 -11.73
N LEU A 51 -3.38 9.07 -10.40
CA LEU A 51 -3.92 7.87 -9.74
C LEU A 51 -5.44 7.70 -9.94
N GLN A 52 -5.85 6.72 -10.74
CA GLN A 52 -7.23 6.48 -11.16
C GLN A 52 -8.13 5.97 -10.03
N PHE A 53 -7.59 5.24 -9.05
CA PHE A 53 -8.35 4.82 -7.87
C PHE A 53 -8.80 6.04 -7.02
N ILE A 54 -8.13 7.19 -7.16
CA ILE A 54 -8.52 8.44 -6.53
C ILE A 54 -9.56 9.17 -7.39
N LYS A 55 -10.83 8.86 -7.14
CA LYS A 55 -11.97 9.44 -7.88
C LYS A 55 -12.20 10.93 -7.60
N ASN A 56 -11.91 11.38 -6.38
CA ASN A 56 -12.05 12.78 -5.98
C ASN A 56 -10.69 13.33 -5.51
N LYS A 57 -10.04 14.12 -6.37
CA LYS A 57 -8.68 14.65 -6.14
C LYS A 57 -8.63 15.67 -4.99
N GLN A 58 -9.72 16.41 -4.75
CA GLN A 58 -9.82 17.32 -3.60
C GLN A 58 -9.91 16.56 -2.27
N HIS A 59 -10.43 15.34 -2.29
CA HIS A 59 -10.55 14.45 -1.13
C HIS A 59 -9.75 13.17 -1.32
N TRP A 60 -8.52 13.29 -1.81
CA TRP A 60 -7.68 12.16 -2.22
C TRP A 60 -7.36 11.18 -1.09
N GLY A 61 -7.45 11.60 0.17
CA GLY A 61 -7.25 10.73 1.34
C GLY A 61 -8.39 9.74 1.60
N TYR A 62 -9.52 9.85 0.91
CA TYR A 62 -10.71 9.03 1.19
C TYR A 62 -10.50 7.52 0.97
N PRO A 63 -9.89 7.04 -0.14
CA PRO A 63 -9.63 5.61 -0.35
C PRO A 63 -8.76 4.99 0.75
N PHE A 64 -7.83 5.75 1.32
CA PHE A 64 -6.90 5.29 2.36
C PHE A 64 -7.54 5.11 3.75
N ARG A 65 -8.83 5.42 3.90
CA ARG A 65 -9.58 5.09 5.11
C ARG A 65 -9.82 3.59 5.23
N TYR A 66 -9.76 2.87 4.11
CA TYR A 66 -9.79 1.41 4.10
C TYR A 66 -8.38 0.88 4.36
N GLY A 67 -8.25 -0.03 5.33
CA GLY A 67 -6.95 -0.62 5.69
C GLY A 67 -6.34 -1.51 4.60
N PHE A 68 -7.14 -1.92 3.62
CA PHE A 68 -6.72 -2.72 2.47
C PHE A 68 -7.72 -2.51 1.33
N PHE A 69 -7.24 -2.28 0.11
CA PHE A 69 -8.07 -2.19 -1.09
C PHE A 69 -7.24 -2.51 -2.34
N GLU A 70 -7.94 -2.94 -3.39
CA GLU A 70 -7.35 -3.24 -4.69
C GLU A 70 -7.21 -1.97 -5.53
N ILE A 71 -6.10 -1.88 -6.28
CA ILE A 71 -5.87 -0.84 -7.29
C ILE A 71 -5.78 -1.47 -8.67
N ASN A 72 -6.08 -0.70 -9.71
CA ASN A 72 -5.95 -1.17 -11.08
C ASN A 72 -4.48 -1.24 -11.52
N GLN A 73 -4.23 -1.93 -12.63
CA GLN A 73 -2.89 -2.12 -13.19
C GLN A 73 -2.18 -0.80 -13.50
N HIS A 74 -2.88 0.19 -14.06
CA HIS A 74 -2.29 1.49 -14.40
C HIS A 74 -1.70 2.19 -13.16
N ASP A 75 -2.42 2.19 -12.06
CA ASP A 75 -1.96 2.82 -10.82
C ASP A 75 -0.82 2.04 -10.19
N PHE A 76 -0.85 0.70 -10.26
CA PHE A 76 0.28 -0.13 -9.82
C PHE A 76 1.54 0.16 -10.64
N ASP A 77 1.43 0.21 -11.98
CA ASP A 77 2.55 0.50 -12.88
C ASP A 77 3.13 1.88 -12.59
N LEU A 78 2.27 2.90 -12.43
CA LEU A 78 2.70 4.26 -12.10
C LEU A 78 3.45 4.33 -10.76
N ILE A 79 2.96 3.67 -9.72
CA ILE A 79 3.61 3.67 -8.40
C ILE A 79 4.92 2.90 -8.46
N SER A 80 4.90 1.69 -9.04
CA SER A 80 6.06 0.81 -9.10
C SER A 80 7.22 1.40 -9.91
N ASP A 81 6.95 2.08 -11.04
CA ASP A 81 7.94 2.81 -11.85
C ASP A 81 8.68 3.92 -11.07
N LYS A 82 8.06 4.46 -10.02
CA LYS A 82 8.71 5.46 -9.15
C LYS A 82 9.47 4.84 -7.98
N MET A 83 9.09 3.64 -7.58
CA MET A 83 9.62 2.97 -6.39
C MET A 83 10.81 2.07 -6.69
N LEU A 84 10.81 1.42 -7.86
CA LEU A 84 11.81 0.44 -8.32
C LEU A 84 12.79 1.09 -9.31
#